data_AF-A0A193LK00-F1
#
_entry.id   AF-A0A193LK00-F1
#
_cell.length_a   1.000
_cell.length_b   1.000
_cell.length_c   1.000
_cell.angle_alpha   90.00
_cell.angle_beta   90.00
_cell.angle_gamma   90.00
#
_symmetry.space_group_name_H-M   'P 1'
#
loop_
_entity.id
_entity.type
_entity.pdbx_description
1 polymer ?
#
loop_
_entity_poly.entity_id
_entity_poly.type
_entity_poly.pdbx_seq_one_letter_code
_entity_poly.pdbx_strand_id
1 'polypeptide(L)'
;MLATTALLSGAPGVTEAEAAIISPDNPEAFKYWQSPDSPDREPYIEEPMPPGFQVIVSQFEGPVFADAEGRTLYKWPLRALRNGATGDREEKPSNCTNEVLKTSAGMMSPYPADLLLPDLDTRPSCTEVWPPVIPSEGAEEVGGWTIIERQDGVPQWAYGGYPLYTSVLDKQPGDVNGGTKMSSSNDGGVVRVPVGPSPGIPPDFEVIQSSTGRLLVNKDKYSVYTWDGDAPNTSNCHADCLLTWTPVPAPQNVVERYGWTVVERSPGINQWAFRGKPLYTYNHDRRTQSFWGADIEGWHNVYTQRDLPPPEGFTVQDVEAGGQVLADSKGRPIYLYNCRDDSLAQLACDNPDSTQAYRLAICGAGDQAVCRKNFPYVPAAPDAKSVSRLWSVMAIDPDTGHRASAGQTAIHVWAYRDRPVYTYSGDESRPGMTLGDGYGEFTGKRNGFKAFVLRDIFQRNNFRR
;
A
#
# COMPACT_ATOMS: atom_id res chain seq x y z
N MET A 1 -27.64 -66.34 -14.59
CA MET A 1 -28.06 -65.01 -15.09
C MET A 1 -28.39 -64.14 -13.90
N LEU A 2 -27.42 -63.33 -13.47
CA LEU A 2 -27.56 -62.16 -12.59
C LEU A 2 -26.15 -61.59 -12.48
N ALA A 3 -25.89 -60.50 -13.20
CA ALA A 3 -24.66 -59.74 -13.08
C ALA A 3 -25.07 -58.26 -13.06
N THR A 4 -24.97 -57.68 -11.87
CA THR A 4 -25.18 -56.26 -11.57
C THR A 4 -23.89 -55.53 -11.94
N THR A 5 -23.92 -54.67 -12.97
CA THR A 5 -22.78 -53.83 -13.31
C THR A 5 -22.97 -52.46 -12.68
N ALA A 6 -22.16 -52.15 -11.67
CA ALA A 6 -22.06 -50.82 -11.08
C ALA A 6 -21.27 -49.90 -12.04
N LEU A 7 -21.87 -48.77 -12.41
CA LEU A 7 -21.19 -47.66 -13.09
C LEU A 7 -20.66 -46.71 -12.01
N LEU A 8 -19.33 -46.73 -11.81
CA LEU A 8 -18.61 -45.72 -11.03
C LEU A 8 -18.59 -44.41 -11.83
N SER A 9 -19.26 -43.37 -11.31
CA SER A 9 -19.09 -41.99 -11.78
C SER A 9 -17.76 -41.45 -11.26
N GLY A 10 -16.77 -41.30 -12.15
CA GLY A 10 -15.57 -40.53 -11.88
C GLY A 10 -15.89 -39.05 -11.92
N ALA A 11 -15.78 -38.36 -10.78
CA ALA A 11 -15.72 -36.90 -10.74
C ALA A 11 -14.41 -36.42 -11.38
N PRO A 12 -14.41 -35.31 -12.14
CA PRO A 12 -13.16 -34.74 -12.65
C PRO A 12 -12.33 -34.22 -11.46
N GLY A 13 -11.07 -34.63 -11.42
CA GLY A 13 -10.10 -34.22 -10.42
C GLY A 13 -9.91 -32.71 -10.44
N VAL A 14 -9.87 -32.12 -9.26
CA VAL A 14 -9.40 -30.76 -9.03
C VAL A 14 -7.93 -30.74 -9.43
N THR A 15 -7.59 -30.05 -10.51
CA THR A 15 -6.20 -29.75 -10.86
C THR A 15 -5.62 -28.89 -9.75
N GLU A 16 -4.52 -29.34 -9.12
CA GLU A 16 -3.69 -28.48 -8.28
C GLU A 16 -3.34 -27.23 -9.09
N ALA A 17 -3.75 -26.06 -8.62
CA ALA A 17 -3.27 -24.81 -9.17
C ALA A 17 -1.76 -24.79 -8.96
N GLU A 18 -0.98 -24.89 -10.04
CA GLU A 18 0.47 -24.72 -9.98
C GLU A 18 0.74 -23.34 -9.38
N ALA A 19 1.45 -23.31 -8.25
CA ALA A 19 1.96 -22.08 -7.68
C ALA A 19 2.88 -21.42 -8.72
N ALA A 20 2.38 -20.41 -9.42
CA ALA A 20 3.17 -19.70 -10.42
C ALA A 20 4.36 -19.02 -9.73
N ILE A 21 5.56 -19.50 -10.01
CA ILE A 21 6.80 -18.86 -9.55
C ILE A 21 6.91 -17.52 -10.28
N ILE A 22 7.10 -16.46 -9.51
CA ILE A 22 7.32 -15.12 -10.04
C ILE A 22 8.74 -15.07 -10.58
N SER A 23 8.88 -15.01 -11.90
CA SER A 23 10.15 -14.85 -12.62
C SER A 23 9.97 -13.82 -13.73
N PRO A 24 11.01 -13.04 -14.10
CA PRO A 24 10.97 -12.16 -15.27
C PRO A 24 10.56 -12.87 -16.57
N ASP A 25 10.74 -14.19 -16.65
CA ASP A 25 10.41 -14.99 -17.83
C ASP A 25 8.97 -15.58 -17.79
N ASN A 26 8.20 -15.32 -16.73
CA ASN A 26 6.82 -15.79 -16.58
C ASN A 26 5.83 -14.62 -16.78
N PRO A 27 5.09 -14.54 -17.90
CA PRO A 27 4.13 -13.46 -18.16
C PRO A 27 3.06 -13.30 -17.07
N GLU A 28 2.68 -14.39 -16.40
CA GLU A 28 1.70 -14.36 -15.29
C GLU A 28 2.24 -13.58 -14.08
N ALA A 29 3.56 -13.47 -13.92
CA ALA A 29 4.17 -12.58 -12.92
C ALA A 29 3.79 -11.11 -13.18
N PHE A 30 3.63 -10.69 -14.43
CA PHE A 30 3.27 -9.32 -14.78
C PHE A 30 1.78 -9.03 -14.78
N LYS A 31 0.94 -10.01 -14.38
CA LYS A 31 -0.48 -9.78 -14.14
C LYS A 31 -0.70 -8.66 -13.11
N TYR A 32 0.17 -8.58 -12.10
CA TYR A 32 0.09 -7.59 -11.01
C TYR A 32 1.16 -6.52 -11.05
N TRP A 33 2.35 -6.87 -11.54
CA TRP A 33 3.51 -5.99 -11.54
C TRP A 33 3.88 -5.56 -12.96
N GLN A 34 4.72 -4.54 -13.07
CA GLN A 34 5.35 -4.18 -14.35
C GLN A 34 6.80 -4.63 -14.38
N SER A 35 7.33 -4.79 -15.60
CA SER A 35 8.77 -4.98 -15.81
C SER A 35 9.55 -3.80 -15.22
N PRO A 36 10.74 -4.02 -14.63
CA PRO A 36 11.66 -2.95 -14.25
C PRO A 36 11.96 -1.95 -15.39
N ASP A 37 11.96 -2.44 -16.62
CA ASP A 37 12.21 -1.63 -17.82
C ASP A 37 10.98 -0.87 -18.32
N SER A 38 9.82 -1.07 -17.68
CA SER A 38 8.58 -0.38 -18.06
C SER A 38 8.77 1.14 -17.92
N PRO A 39 8.48 1.92 -18.99
CA PRO A 39 8.52 3.38 -18.93
C PRO A 39 7.31 3.96 -18.17
N ASP A 40 6.34 3.12 -17.82
CA ASP A 40 5.09 3.55 -17.24
C ASP A 40 5.29 4.14 -15.84
N ARG A 41 5.03 5.44 -15.75
CA ARG A 41 5.02 6.23 -14.52
C ARG A 41 3.74 7.04 -14.46
N GLU A 42 3.23 7.25 -13.25
CA GLU A 42 2.02 8.05 -13.10
C GLU A 42 2.31 9.49 -13.55
N PRO A 43 1.55 10.02 -14.53
CA PRO A 43 1.67 11.42 -14.91
C PRO A 43 1.10 12.31 -13.80
N TYR A 44 1.62 13.52 -13.69
CA TYR A 44 1.15 14.54 -12.76
C TYR A 44 1.06 15.90 -13.43
N ILE A 45 0.31 16.79 -12.81
CA ILE A 45 0.23 18.19 -13.20
C ILE A 45 1.39 18.92 -12.53
N GLU A 46 2.20 19.62 -13.31
CA GLU A 46 3.25 20.47 -12.77
C GLU A 46 2.63 21.67 -12.06
N GLU A 47 3.12 21.95 -10.86
CA GLU A 47 2.64 23.03 -9.99
C GLU A 47 3.86 23.83 -9.50
N PRO A 48 3.74 25.16 -9.31
CA PRO A 48 4.81 25.96 -8.72
C PRO A 48 5.22 25.44 -7.34
N MET A 49 6.52 25.44 -7.05
CA MET A 49 7.10 24.99 -5.78
C MET A 49 8.14 25.99 -5.27
N PRO A 50 8.35 26.10 -3.95
CA PRO A 50 9.43 26.91 -3.41
C PRO A 50 10.79 26.34 -3.85
N PRO A 51 11.84 27.20 -3.91
CA PRO A 51 13.18 26.75 -4.27
C PRO A 51 13.69 25.59 -3.40
N GLY A 52 14.32 24.60 -4.02
CA GLY A 52 14.87 23.42 -3.34
C GLY A 52 13.91 22.24 -3.20
N PHE A 53 12.60 22.43 -3.37
CA PHE A 53 11.67 21.31 -3.46
C PHE A 53 11.61 20.73 -4.88
N GLN A 54 11.28 19.44 -4.96
CA GLN A 54 11.19 18.70 -6.21
C GLN A 54 10.06 17.67 -6.17
N VAL A 55 9.68 17.16 -7.35
CA VAL A 55 8.80 16.00 -7.47
C VAL A 55 9.65 14.77 -7.74
N ILE A 56 9.51 13.73 -6.93
CA ILE A 56 10.09 12.40 -7.18
C ILE A 56 8.95 11.43 -7.44
N VAL A 57 9.07 10.63 -8.51
CA VAL A 57 8.11 9.56 -8.76
C VAL A 57 8.49 8.33 -7.93
N SER A 58 7.90 8.20 -6.73
CA SER A 58 8.08 7.01 -5.89
C SER A 58 7.57 5.77 -6.62
N GLN A 59 8.32 4.67 -6.53
CA GLN A 59 7.97 3.37 -7.13
C GLN A 59 6.54 2.91 -6.81
N PHE A 60 6.04 3.11 -5.59
CA PHE A 60 4.71 2.62 -5.18
C PHE A 60 3.67 3.74 -5.05
N GLU A 61 4.05 4.86 -4.42
CA GLU A 61 3.16 5.99 -4.15
C GLU A 61 2.97 6.93 -5.35
N GLY A 62 3.68 6.72 -6.45
CA GLY A 62 3.71 7.64 -7.58
C GLY A 62 4.39 8.97 -7.22
N PRO A 63 4.06 10.07 -7.92
CA PRO A 63 4.60 11.40 -7.66
C PRO A 63 4.40 11.84 -6.21
N VAL A 64 5.49 12.25 -5.57
CA VAL A 64 5.53 12.84 -4.22
C VAL A 64 6.39 14.10 -4.25
N PHE A 65 6.05 15.08 -3.43
CA PHE A 65 6.96 16.19 -3.15
C PHE A 65 8.08 15.70 -2.25
N ALA A 66 9.28 16.20 -2.50
CA ALA A 66 10.46 15.94 -1.72
C ALA A 66 11.28 17.22 -1.54
N ASP A 67 12.05 17.28 -0.45
CA ASP A 67 13.01 18.37 -0.23
C ASP A 67 14.25 18.25 -1.12
N ALA A 68 15.22 19.14 -0.89
CA ALA A 68 16.46 19.21 -1.67
C ALA A 68 17.30 17.94 -1.55
N GLU A 69 17.21 17.23 -0.42
CA GLU A 69 17.87 15.95 -0.18
C GLU A 69 17.09 14.75 -0.73
N GLY A 70 15.89 14.98 -1.26
CA GLY A 70 15.02 13.96 -1.82
C GLY A 70 14.17 13.21 -0.79
N ARG A 71 14.10 13.68 0.46
CA ARG A 71 13.22 13.09 1.48
C ARG A 71 11.77 13.45 1.16
N THR A 72 10.90 12.45 1.18
CA THR A 72 9.47 12.64 0.90
C THR A 72 8.82 13.53 1.95
N LEU A 73 7.92 14.41 1.49
CA LEU A 73 7.12 15.25 2.37
C LEU A 73 5.79 14.60 2.70
N TYR A 74 5.33 14.78 3.94
CA TYR A 74 4.11 14.19 4.46
C TYR A 74 3.24 15.24 5.13
N LYS A 75 1.93 14.98 5.12
CA LYS A 75 0.96 15.64 5.99
C LYS A 75 0.35 14.65 6.96
N TRP A 76 -0.18 15.15 8.07
CA TRP A 76 -0.85 14.34 9.08
C TRP A 76 -2.29 14.85 9.31
N PRO A 77 -3.25 14.58 8.41
CA PRO A 77 -4.57 15.18 8.51
C PRO A 77 -5.36 14.66 9.72
N LEU A 78 -6.10 15.54 10.38
CA LEU A 78 -7.01 15.20 11.49
C LEU A 78 -7.99 14.11 11.06
N ARG A 79 -8.05 13.01 11.81
CA ARG A 79 -9.04 11.95 11.63
C ARG A 79 -9.64 11.52 12.95
N ALA A 80 -10.91 11.11 12.86
CA ALA A 80 -11.62 10.53 13.99
C ALA A 80 -11.12 9.11 14.28
N LEU A 81 -10.85 8.87 15.56
CA LEU A 81 -10.72 7.57 16.19
C LEU A 81 -12.01 7.29 16.99
N ARG A 82 -12.05 6.19 17.75
CA ARG A 82 -13.28 5.79 18.45
C ARG A 82 -13.71 6.78 19.53
N ASN A 83 -12.75 7.27 20.32
CA ASN A 83 -13.00 8.14 21.47
C ASN A 83 -12.38 9.53 21.31
N GLY A 84 -12.23 10.03 20.08
CA GLY A 84 -11.64 11.34 19.83
C GLY A 84 -11.13 11.49 18.41
N ALA A 85 -10.29 12.49 18.19
CA ALA A 85 -9.61 12.71 16.92
C ALA A 85 -8.19 13.20 17.19
N THR A 86 -7.27 12.84 16.30
CA THR A 86 -5.90 13.32 16.32
C THR A 86 -5.39 13.54 14.90
N GLY A 87 -4.30 14.28 14.76
CA GLY A 87 -3.81 14.85 13.51
C GLY A 87 -3.93 16.37 13.45
N ASP A 88 -3.33 16.94 12.43
CA ASP A 88 -3.28 18.37 12.15
C ASP A 88 -4.54 18.84 11.45
N ARG A 89 -4.98 20.05 11.80
CA ARG A 89 -6.06 20.74 11.10
C ARG A 89 -5.47 21.64 10.03
N GLU A 90 -6.22 21.80 8.94
CA GLU A 90 -5.91 22.76 7.90
C GLU A 90 -5.82 24.18 8.49
N GLU A 91 -4.80 24.94 8.08
CA GLU A 91 -4.52 26.32 8.52
C GLU A 91 -4.36 26.48 10.04
N LYS A 92 -3.94 25.42 10.74
CA LYS A 92 -3.64 25.45 12.16
C LYS A 92 -2.21 24.98 12.45
N PRO A 93 -1.63 25.41 13.58
CA PRO A 93 -0.35 24.88 14.05
C PRO A 93 -0.38 23.35 14.16
N SER A 94 0.78 22.75 13.89
CA SER A 94 1.03 21.31 14.06
C SER A 94 0.72 20.82 15.48
N ASN A 95 0.02 19.70 15.59
CA ASN A 95 -0.14 18.92 16.83
C ASN A 95 1.05 17.97 17.08
N CYS A 96 1.98 17.84 16.12
CA CYS A 96 3.23 17.12 16.29
C CYS A 96 4.28 18.01 16.98
N THR A 97 4.53 17.73 18.26
CA THR A 97 5.42 18.51 19.14
C THR A 97 6.68 17.73 19.54
N ASN A 98 7.60 18.44 20.21
CA ASN A 98 8.81 17.88 20.83
C ASN A 98 8.53 17.25 22.20
N GLU A 99 7.27 17.23 22.66
CA GLU A 99 6.90 16.55 23.89
C GLU A 99 6.99 15.03 23.72
N VAL A 100 7.71 14.37 24.62
CA VAL A 100 7.73 12.91 24.71
C VAL A 100 6.47 12.44 25.44
N LEU A 101 5.49 11.97 24.67
CA LEU A 101 4.23 11.44 25.20
C LEU A 101 4.48 10.09 25.89
N LYS A 102 4.23 10.01 27.20
CA LYS A 102 4.50 8.82 28.02
C LYS A 102 3.28 7.93 28.28
N THR A 103 2.09 8.44 27.99
CA THR A 103 0.82 7.75 28.27
C THR A 103 -0.06 7.62 27.03
N SER A 104 -0.96 6.64 27.06
CA SER A 104 -2.03 6.49 26.07
C SER A 104 -2.97 7.70 26.13
N ALA A 105 -3.46 8.10 24.96
CA ALA A 105 -4.48 9.14 24.81
C ALA A 105 -5.92 8.60 25.00
N GLY A 106 -6.10 7.28 25.17
CA GLY A 106 -7.41 6.64 25.34
C GLY A 106 -8.35 6.76 24.13
N MET A 107 -7.82 7.16 22.96
CA MET A 107 -8.61 7.37 21.74
C MET A 107 -9.10 6.07 21.10
N MET A 108 -8.49 4.95 21.48
CA MET A 108 -8.81 3.61 20.99
C MET A 108 -9.39 2.76 22.13
N SER A 109 -10.71 2.56 22.09
CA SER A 109 -11.43 1.64 22.98
C SER A 109 -10.95 0.20 22.75
N PRO A 110 -10.70 -0.61 23.79
CA PRO A 110 -11.15 -0.43 25.19
C PRO A 110 -10.12 0.22 26.13
N TYR A 111 -8.96 0.66 25.63
CA TYR A 111 -7.89 1.15 26.49
C TYR A 111 -8.20 2.55 27.04
N PRO A 112 -8.20 2.76 28.37
CA PRO A 112 -8.34 4.09 28.93
C PRO A 112 -7.12 4.97 28.59
N ALA A 113 -7.27 6.27 28.78
CA ALA A 113 -6.14 7.18 28.82
C ALA A 113 -5.24 6.88 30.02
N ASP A 114 -4.04 7.46 30.03
CA ASP A 114 -3.10 7.43 31.15
C ASP A 114 -2.44 6.07 31.44
N LEU A 115 -2.55 5.10 30.52
CA LEU A 115 -1.73 3.90 30.57
C LEU A 115 -0.32 4.21 30.10
N LEU A 116 0.69 3.73 30.84
CA LEU A 116 2.09 3.90 30.45
C LEU A 116 2.37 3.21 29.11
N LEU A 117 3.02 3.95 28.21
CA LEU A 117 3.50 3.41 26.94
C LEU A 117 4.81 2.62 27.14
N PRO A 118 5.15 1.69 26.23
CA PRO A 118 6.43 0.98 26.29
C PRO A 118 7.64 1.91 26.16
N ASP A 119 8.78 1.44 26.67
CA ASP A 119 10.12 2.02 26.46
C ASP A 119 10.24 3.51 26.86
N LEU A 120 9.61 3.88 27.98
CA LEU A 120 9.47 5.27 28.47
C LEU A 120 10.77 6.10 28.47
N ASP A 121 11.91 5.46 28.71
CA ASP A 121 13.21 6.14 28.81
C ASP A 121 13.85 6.45 27.46
N THR A 122 13.41 5.79 26.38
CA THR A 122 14.01 5.89 25.04
C THR A 122 13.01 6.31 23.97
N ARG A 123 11.76 6.55 24.37
CA ARG A 123 10.66 6.88 23.47
C ARG A 123 10.89 8.24 22.80
N PRO A 124 10.79 8.35 21.46
CA PRO A 124 10.94 9.61 20.77
C PRO A 124 9.69 10.48 20.90
N SER A 125 9.89 11.79 20.84
CA SER A 125 8.85 12.78 20.58
C SER A 125 8.31 12.67 19.15
N CYS A 126 7.19 13.34 18.88
CA CYS A 126 6.61 13.32 17.54
C CYS A 126 7.56 13.93 16.51
N THR A 127 8.18 15.08 16.82
CA THR A 127 9.08 15.78 15.90
C THR A 127 10.41 15.08 15.68
N GLU A 128 10.84 14.17 16.57
CA GLU A 128 12.02 13.34 16.33
C GLU A 128 11.77 12.26 15.28
N VAL A 129 10.54 11.71 15.22
CA VAL A 129 10.15 10.73 14.18
C VAL A 129 9.69 11.41 12.89
N TRP A 130 9.06 12.58 13.04
CA TRP A 130 8.50 13.41 11.97
C TRP A 130 9.09 14.82 12.01
N PRO A 131 10.35 15.01 11.56
CA PRO A 131 10.96 16.33 11.57
C PRO A 131 10.13 17.34 10.75
N PRO A 132 9.78 18.50 11.31
CA PRO A 132 9.05 19.54 10.60
C PRO A 132 9.91 20.12 9.47
N VAL A 133 9.28 20.42 8.33
CA VAL A 133 9.97 21.06 7.20
C VAL A 133 10.06 22.56 7.47
N ILE A 134 11.26 23.03 7.80
CA ILE A 134 11.50 24.43 8.18
C ILE A 134 11.78 25.27 6.92
N PRO A 135 11.11 26.41 6.72
CA PRO A 135 11.45 27.32 5.63
C PRO A 135 12.82 27.97 5.84
N SER A 136 13.54 28.19 4.74
CA SER A 136 14.74 29.02 4.75
C SER A 136 14.40 30.47 5.11
N GLU A 137 15.38 31.21 5.59
CA GLU A 137 15.23 32.65 5.82
C GLU A 137 14.77 33.35 4.53
N GLY A 138 13.74 34.19 4.62
CA GLY A 138 13.18 34.92 3.48
C GLY A 138 12.40 34.07 2.49
N ALA A 139 12.01 32.83 2.83
CA ALA A 139 11.17 32.02 1.98
C ALA A 139 9.81 32.69 1.66
N GLU A 140 9.40 32.62 0.39
CA GLU A 140 8.13 33.16 -0.09
C GLU A 140 7.12 32.04 -0.38
N GLU A 141 5.88 32.26 0.02
CA GLU A 141 4.74 31.37 -0.29
C GLU A 141 4.46 31.36 -1.81
N VAL A 142 4.10 30.20 -2.35
CA VAL A 142 3.84 30.06 -3.78
C VAL A 142 2.82 28.95 -4.06
N GLY A 143 1.79 29.24 -4.86
CA GLY A 143 0.75 28.27 -5.19
C GLY A 143 0.07 27.72 -3.93
N GLY A 144 0.11 26.40 -3.75
CA GLY A 144 -0.44 25.72 -2.56
C GLY A 144 0.50 25.68 -1.34
N TRP A 145 1.71 26.24 -1.45
CA TRP A 145 2.72 26.23 -0.40
C TRP A 145 2.62 27.48 0.47
N THR A 146 2.39 27.29 1.76
CA THR A 146 2.25 28.36 2.75
C THR A 146 3.18 28.13 3.94
N ILE A 147 3.38 29.14 4.77
CA ILE A 147 4.19 29.05 6.00
C ILE A 147 3.26 29.26 7.19
N ILE A 148 3.27 28.30 8.11
CA ILE A 148 2.54 28.40 9.37
C ILE A 148 3.50 28.63 10.54
N GLU A 149 3.00 29.28 11.59
CA GLU A 149 3.71 29.39 12.87
C GLU A 149 3.31 28.21 13.77
N ARG A 150 4.28 27.43 14.23
CA ARG A 150 4.05 26.35 15.20
C ARG A 150 3.80 26.93 16.60
N GLN A 151 3.30 26.09 17.51
CA GLN A 151 3.06 26.49 18.90
C GLN A 151 4.33 26.91 19.66
N ASP A 152 5.49 26.39 19.23
CA ASP A 152 6.81 26.73 19.76
C ASP A 152 7.43 27.99 19.10
N GLY A 153 6.69 28.67 18.21
CA GLY A 153 7.12 29.86 17.48
C GLY A 153 8.01 29.57 16.28
N VAL A 154 8.34 28.30 16.01
CA VAL A 154 9.17 27.92 14.85
C VAL A 154 8.30 27.91 13.58
N PRO A 155 8.71 28.57 12.48
CA PRO A 155 7.96 28.50 11.24
C PRO A 155 8.06 27.11 10.60
N GLN A 156 7.01 26.67 9.91
CA GLN A 156 6.96 25.37 9.23
C GLN A 156 6.23 25.51 7.90
N TRP A 157 6.78 24.88 6.85
CA TRP A 157 6.09 24.78 5.58
C TRP A 157 4.79 23.99 5.72
N ALA A 158 3.76 24.43 5.00
CA ALA A 158 2.50 23.76 4.83
C ALA A 158 2.15 23.64 3.35
N TYR A 159 1.38 22.61 2.99
CA TYR A 159 0.85 22.44 1.64
C TYR A 159 -0.64 22.10 1.67
N GLY A 160 -1.43 22.87 0.93
CA GLY A 160 -2.90 22.81 1.01
C GLY A 160 -3.37 22.98 2.46
N GLY A 161 -2.73 23.91 3.18
CA GLY A 161 -3.02 24.25 4.58
C GLY A 161 -2.56 23.24 5.64
N TYR A 162 -1.97 22.09 5.28
CA TYR A 162 -1.46 21.12 6.26
C TYR A 162 0.04 21.26 6.52
N PRO A 163 0.50 21.25 7.79
CA PRO A 163 1.92 21.24 8.12
C PRO A 163 2.66 20.07 7.47
N LEU A 164 3.88 20.33 7.00
CA LEU A 164 4.70 19.36 6.30
C LEU A 164 5.82 18.79 7.16
N TYR A 165 6.07 17.49 7.01
CA TYR A 165 7.10 16.74 7.71
C TYR A 165 7.93 15.91 6.74
N THR A 166 9.17 15.61 7.10
CA THR A 166 9.92 14.47 6.56
C THR A 166 9.78 13.27 7.51
N SER A 167 10.27 12.09 7.12
CA SER A 167 10.31 10.92 8.00
C SER A 167 11.74 10.43 8.21
N VAL A 168 12.09 10.08 9.45
CA VAL A 168 13.38 9.44 9.76
C VAL A 168 13.53 8.03 9.18
N LEU A 169 12.44 7.43 8.68
CA LEU A 169 12.46 6.13 8.02
C LEU A 169 12.80 6.23 6.53
N ASP A 170 12.80 7.43 5.95
CA ASP A 170 13.12 7.64 4.54
C ASP A 170 14.63 7.83 4.39
N LYS A 171 15.31 6.81 3.85
CA LYS A 171 16.78 6.72 3.81
C LYS A 171 17.34 7.02 2.44
N GLN A 172 16.53 6.89 1.40
CA GLN A 172 16.88 7.17 0.01
C GLN A 172 15.87 8.15 -0.62
N PRO A 173 16.29 8.90 -1.66
CA PRO A 173 15.38 9.80 -2.37
C PRO A 173 14.10 9.11 -2.85
N GLY A 174 12.95 9.72 -2.53
CA GLY A 174 11.63 9.20 -2.87
C GLY A 174 11.18 7.98 -2.07
N ASP A 175 11.90 7.56 -1.03
CA ASP A 175 11.39 6.58 -0.06
C ASP A 175 10.08 7.07 0.56
N VAL A 176 9.17 6.13 0.78
CA VAL A 176 7.95 6.38 1.54
C VAL A 176 7.84 5.31 2.63
N ASN A 177 8.70 5.33 3.63
CA ASN A 177 8.71 4.31 4.69
C ASN A 177 7.98 4.77 5.95
N GLY A 178 7.79 6.08 6.13
CA GLY A 178 7.08 6.66 7.28
C GLY A 178 5.55 6.59 7.21
N GLY A 179 4.98 6.68 6.02
CA GLY A 179 3.54 6.81 5.80
C GLY A 179 3.05 5.99 4.61
N THR A 180 1.84 6.26 4.11
CA THR A 180 1.31 5.60 2.89
C THR A 180 0.15 6.38 2.28
N LYS A 181 -0.08 6.23 0.96
CA LYS A 181 -1.32 6.68 0.28
C LYS A 181 -2.43 5.62 0.34
N MET A 182 -2.14 4.42 0.82
CA MET A 182 -3.15 3.38 1.05
C MET A 182 -4.17 3.86 2.08
N SER A 183 -5.45 3.67 1.79
CA SER A 183 -6.54 4.11 2.67
C SER A 183 -6.52 3.31 3.98
N SER A 184 -6.38 4.00 5.12
CA SER A 184 -6.56 3.41 6.45
C SER A 184 -8.03 3.51 6.92
N SER A 185 -8.49 2.55 7.73
CA SER A 185 -9.72 2.71 8.53
C SER A 185 -9.45 3.64 9.71
N ASN A 186 -10.52 4.20 10.28
CA ASN A 186 -10.45 4.81 11.62
C ASN A 186 -9.84 3.85 12.65
N ASP A 187 -10.16 2.55 12.57
CA ASP A 187 -9.58 1.53 13.46
C ASP A 187 -8.08 1.28 13.23
N GLY A 188 -7.49 1.72 12.11
CA GLY A 188 -6.06 1.52 11.80
C GLY A 188 -5.15 2.60 12.37
N GLY A 189 -5.71 3.59 13.08
CA GLY A 189 -4.98 4.76 13.55
C GLY A 189 -4.88 5.88 12.50
N VAL A 190 -4.32 7.01 12.93
CA VAL A 190 -4.15 8.20 12.08
C VAL A 190 -2.73 8.24 11.54
N VAL A 191 -2.57 7.84 10.28
CA VAL A 191 -1.27 7.76 9.60
C VAL A 191 -0.89 9.07 8.90
N ARG A 192 0.42 9.28 8.73
CA ARG A 192 0.94 10.32 7.83
C ARG A 192 0.77 9.86 6.39
N VAL A 193 0.44 10.81 5.52
CA VAL A 193 0.20 10.58 4.10
C VAL A 193 1.20 11.42 3.31
N PRO A 194 1.96 10.83 2.38
CA PRO A 194 2.88 11.61 1.56
C PRO A 194 2.09 12.56 0.67
N VAL A 195 2.56 13.80 0.58
CA VAL A 195 2.00 14.81 -0.32
C VAL A 195 2.67 14.75 -1.69
N GLY A 196 1.96 15.19 -2.72
CA GLY A 196 2.47 15.22 -4.07
C GLY A 196 1.55 16.02 -4.98
N PRO A 197 1.99 16.27 -6.22
CA PRO A 197 1.19 16.99 -7.20
C PRO A 197 -0.07 16.22 -7.57
N SER A 198 -1.03 16.93 -8.13
CA SER A 198 -2.27 16.33 -8.62
C SER A 198 -1.98 15.34 -9.76
N PRO A 199 -2.60 14.14 -9.79
CA PRO A 199 -2.41 13.20 -10.89
C PRO A 199 -2.88 13.79 -12.23
N GLY A 200 -2.15 13.51 -13.31
CA GLY A 200 -2.43 13.96 -14.67
C GLY A 200 -3.54 13.15 -15.33
N ILE A 201 -4.72 13.11 -14.70
CA ILE A 201 -5.90 12.35 -15.15
C ILE A 201 -7.08 13.28 -15.45
N PRO A 202 -8.01 12.89 -16.34
CA PRO A 202 -9.26 13.62 -16.53
C PRO A 202 -10.11 13.61 -15.26
N PRO A 203 -10.99 14.63 -15.05
CA PRO A 203 -11.84 14.74 -13.87
C PRO A 203 -12.83 13.58 -13.67
N ASP A 204 -13.09 12.78 -14.72
CA ASP A 204 -13.97 11.61 -14.66
C ASP A 204 -13.34 10.40 -13.95
N PHE A 205 -12.08 10.51 -13.51
CA PHE A 205 -11.31 9.43 -12.90
C PHE A 205 -10.75 9.82 -11.54
N GLU A 206 -10.41 8.79 -10.75
CA GLU A 206 -9.58 8.90 -9.54
C GLU A 206 -8.46 7.87 -9.60
N VAL A 207 -7.36 8.14 -8.87
CA VAL A 207 -6.31 7.14 -8.63
C VAL A 207 -6.38 6.66 -7.18
N ILE A 208 -6.43 5.35 -6.98
CA ILE A 208 -6.46 4.72 -5.67
C ILE A 208 -5.21 3.85 -5.50
N GLN A 209 -4.58 3.95 -4.33
CA GLN A 209 -3.44 3.09 -3.99
C GLN A 209 -3.94 1.67 -3.66
N SER A 210 -3.51 0.70 -4.43
CA SER A 210 -3.63 -0.74 -4.16
C SER A 210 -2.25 -1.33 -3.80
N SER A 211 -2.22 -2.58 -3.34
CA SER A 211 -0.98 -3.31 -3.01
C SER A 211 -0.10 -3.65 -4.21
N THR A 212 -0.64 -3.54 -5.42
CA THR A 212 0.04 -3.84 -6.70
C THR A 212 0.30 -2.58 -7.54
N GLY A 213 -0.12 -1.40 -7.05
CA GLY A 213 0.17 -0.12 -7.69
C GLY A 213 -0.96 0.91 -7.57
N ARG A 214 -0.87 1.93 -8.42
CA ARG A 214 -1.77 3.09 -8.51
C ARG A 214 -2.92 2.78 -9.47
N LEU A 215 -4.01 2.22 -8.92
CA LEU A 215 -5.18 1.76 -9.68
C LEU A 215 -6.01 2.94 -10.18
N LEU A 216 -6.37 2.93 -11.46
CA LEU A 216 -7.29 3.90 -12.06
C LEU A 216 -8.73 3.42 -11.88
N VAL A 217 -9.57 4.29 -11.33
CA VAL A 217 -11.02 4.08 -11.21
C VAL A 217 -11.77 5.27 -11.81
N ASN A 218 -13.04 5.10 -12.15
CA ASN A 218 -13.89 6.23 -12.52
C ASN A 218 -14.29 7.07 -11.29
N LYS A 219 -14.96 8.20 -11.50
CA LYS A 219 -15.45 9.09 -10.44
C LYS A 219 -16.37 8.42 -9.41
N ASP A 220 -17.02 7.31 -9.79
CA ASP A 220 -17.90 6.52 -8.92
C ASP A 220 -17.13 5.36 -8.25
N LYS A 221 -15.80 5.34 -8.40
CA LYS A 221 -14.82 4.38 -7.87
C LYS A 221 -14.93 2.96 -8.43
N TYR A 222 -15.61 2.76 -9.55
CA TYR A 222 -15.55 1.49 -10.27
C TYR A 222 -14.23 1.36 -11.02
N SER A 223 -13.67 0.15 -10.99
CA SER A 223 -12.44 -0.16 -11.71
C SER A 223 -12.63 0.05 -13.21
N VAL A 224 -11.56 0.53 -13.83
CA VAL A 224 -11.48 0.69 -15.28
C VAL A 224 -10.58 -0.40 -15.84
N TYR A 225 -10.97 -0.93 -16.99
CA TYR A 225 -10.33 -2.06 -17.63
C TYR A 225 -9.92 -1.73 -19.07
N THR A 226 -8.94 -2.48 -19.54
CA THR A 226 -8.53 -2.54 -20.95
C THR A 226 -8.57 -3.99 -21.42
N TRP A 227 -8.64 -4.17 -22.73
CA TRP A 227 -8.70 -5.49 -23.35
C TRP A 227 -7.55 -5.69 -24.33
N ASP A 228 -6.94 -6.86 -24.33
CA ASP A 228 -5.83 -7.21 -25.23
C ASP A 228 -6.28 -7.39 -26.69
N GLY A 229 -7.58 -7.60 -26.91
CA GLY A 229 -8.14 -7.67 -28.26
C GLY A 229 -8.31 -6.31 -28.94
N ASP A 230 -8.10 -5.19 -28.25
CA ASP A 230 -8.13 -3.85 -28.84
C ASP A 230 -6.81 -3.50 -29.55
N ALA A 231 -6.90 -2.61 -30.55
CA ALA A 231 -5.74 -2.04 -31.22
C ALA A 231 -5.41 -0.65 -30.62
N PRO A 232 -4.19 -0.13 -30.82
CA PRO A 232 -3.83 1.20 -30.34
C PRO A 232 -4.83 2.26 -30.82
N ASN A 233 -5.49 2.95 -29.87
CA ASN A 233 -6.54 3.93 -30.09
C ASN A 233 -7.72 3.41 -30.94
N THR A 234 -8.04 2.12 -30.87
CA THR A 234 -9.18 1.54 -31.60
C THR A 234 -9.79 0.39 -30.79
N SER A 235 -11.08 0.51 -30.48
CA SER A 235 -11.83 -0.56 -29.83
C SER A 235 -12.33 -1.60 -30.85
N ASN A 236 -12.04 -2.87 -30.61
CA ASN A 236 -12.65 -4.01 -31.30
C ASN A 236 -13.83 -4.62 -30.52
N CYS A 237 -14.14 -4.11 -29.32
CA CYS A 237 -15.30 -4.54 -28.52
C CYS A 237 -16.62 -4.02 -29.14
N HIS A 238 -17.37 -4.89 -29.82
CA HIS A 238 -18.67 -4.61 -30.42
C HIS A 238 -19.70 -5.69 -30.07
N ALA A 239 -20.98 -5.43 -30.36
CA ALA A 239 -22.08 -6.38 -30.21
C ALA A 239 -22.07 -7.09 -28.84
N ASP A 240 -21.90 -8.42 -28.81
CA ASP A 240 -21.93 -9.23 -27.60
C ASP A 240 -20.92 -8.78 -26.53
N CYS A 241 -19.77 -8.24 -26.94
CA CYS A 241 -18.80 -7.66 -25.99
C CYS A 241 -19.43 -6.53 -25.16
N LEU A 242 -20.29 -5.70 -25.77
CA LEU A 242 -20.96 -4.58 -25.11
C LEU A 242 -22.09 -5.00 -24.17
N LEU A 243 -22.52 -6.27 -24.19
CA LEU A 243 -23.44 -6.81 -23.18
C LEU A 243 -22.75 -6.96 -21.82
N THR A 244 -21.43 -7.12 -21.82
CA THR A 244 -20.62 -7.38 -20.62
C THR A 244 -19.74 -6.18 -20.24
N TRP A 245 -19.31 -5.40 -21.22
CA TRP A 245 -18.35 -4.30 -21.05
C TRP A 245 -18.92 -2.98 -21.54
N THR A 246 -18.95 -1.99 -20.66
CA THR A 246 -19.43 -0.65 -21.00
C THR A 246 -18.24 0.26 -21.31
N PRO A 247 -18.12 0.83 -22.53
CA PRO A 247 -17.09 1.81 -22.86
C PRO A 247 -17.16 3.03 -21.92
N VAL A 248 -16.03 3.49 -21.42
CA VAL A 248 -15.98 4.71 -20.59
C VAL A 248 -16.12 5.92 -21.53
N PRO A 249 -17.19 6.72 -21.41
CA PRO A 249 -17.46 7.81 -22.33
C PRO A 249 -16.42 8.93 -22.17
N ALA A 250 -15.97 9.49 -23.29
CA ALA A 250 -15.15 10.71 -23.31
C ALA A 250 -15.98 11.92 -23.77
N PRO A 251 -15.66 13.14 -23.30
CA PRO A 251 -16.24 14.37 -23.82
C PRO A 251 -15.96 14.57 -25.32
N GLN A 252 -16.75 15.42 -25.98
CA GLN A 252 -16.55 15.79 -27.40
C GLN A 252 -15.27 16.61 -27.61
N ASN A 253 -14.95 17.48 -26.66
CA ASN A 253 -13.79 18.37 -26.72
C ASN A 253 -12.85 18.03 -25.57
N VAL A 254 -11.74 17.39 -25.90
CA VAL A 254 -10.74 16.93 -24.94
C VAL A 254 -9.37 17.45 -25.36
N VAL A 255 -8.57 17.89 -24.39
CA VAL A 255 -7.14 18.13 -24.59
C VAL A 255 -6.41 16.82 -24.28
N GLU A 256 -5.90 16.18 -25.34
CA GLU A 256 -5.10 14.96 -25.21
C GLU A 256 -3.72 15.29 -24.63
N ARG A 257 -3.40 14.70 -23.48
CA ARG A 257 -2.12 14.88 -22.78
C ARG A 257 -1.90 13.76 -21.80
N TYR A 258 -0.66 13.59 -21.34
CA TYR A 258 -0.33 12.60 -20.30
C TYR A 258 -0.73 11.16 -20.65
N GLY A 259 -0.77 10.83 -21.95
CA GLY A 259 -1.19 9.52 -22.45
C GLY A 259 -2.70 9.33 -22.58
N TRP A 260 -3.52 10.36 -22.32
CA TRP A 260 -4.97 10.33 -22.52
C TRP A 260 -5.34 10.76 -23.93
N THR A 261 -6.21 9.97 -24.55
CA THR A 261 -6.66 10.10 -25.94
C THR A 261 -8.13 9.77 -26.07
N VAL A 262 -8.76 10.17 -27.16
CA VAL A 262 -10.17 9.86 -27.46
C VAL A 262 -10.29 8.91 -28.65
N VAL A 263 -11.10 7.87 -28.49
CA VAL A 263 -11.47 6.94 -29.57
C VAL A 263 -12.91 7.23 -29.98
N GLU A 264 -13.13 7.60 -31.24
CA GLU A 264 -14.47 7.74 -31.80
C GLU A 264 -15.00 6.36 -32.22
N ARG A 265 -16.08 5.90 -31.57
CA ARG A 265 -16.69 4.59 -31.83
C ARG A 265 -17.71 4.63 -32.97
N SER A 266 -18.39 5.75 -33.10
CA SER A 266 -19.37 6.10 -34.14
C SER A 266 -19.60 7.61 -34.09
N PRO A 267 -20.20 8.25 -35.10
CA PRO A 267 -20.37 9.70 -35.14
C PRO A 267 -20.93 10.28 -33.82
N GLY A 268 -20.10 11.06 -33.13
CA GLY A 268 -20.47 11.71 -31.86
C GLY A 268 -20.44 10.82 -30.60
N ILE A 269 -20.00 9.57 -30.69
CA ILE A 269 -19.83 8.66 -29.55
C ILE A 269 -18.34 8.42 -29.30
N ASN A 270 -17.84 9.09 -28.26
CA ASN A 270 -16.44 9.09 -27.88
C ASN A 270 -16.19 8.20 -26.66
N GLN A 271 -15.04 7.53 -26.64
CA GLN A 271 -14.56 6.70 -25.55
C GLN A 271 -13.17 7.16 -25.11
N TRP A 272 -12.91 7.13 -23.80
CA TRP A 272 -11.58 7.39 -23.28
C TRP A 272 -10.63 6.24 -23.63
N ALA A 273 -9.42 6.58 -24.03
CA ALA A 273 -8.28 5.66 -24.09
C ALA A 273 -7.12 6.21 -23.24
N PHE A 274 -6.38 5.32 -22.60
CA PHE A 274 -5.18 5.65 -21.83
C PHE A 274 -4.00 4.82 -22.33
N ARG A 275 -2.89 5.49 -22.63
CA ARG A 275 -1.70 4.90 -23.27
C ARG A 275 -2.03 4.04 -24.48
N GLY A 276 -2.95 4.55 -25.31
CA GLY A 276 -3.39 3.85 -26.52
C GLY A 276 -4.41 2.73 -26.30
N LYS A 277 -4.81 2.42 -25.06
CA LYS A 277 -5.76 1.33 -24.78
C LYS A 277 -7.16 1.90 -24.47
N PRO A 278 -8.22 1.53 -25.22
CA PRO A 278 -9.60 1.93 -24.92
C PRO A 278 -10.06 1.43 -23.55
N LEU A 279 -10.84 2.26 -22.85
CA LEU A 279 -11.22 2.04 -21.46
C LEU A 279 -12.67 1.56 -21.31
N TYR A 280 -12.91 0.60 -20.42
CA TYR A 280 -14.22 0.03 -20.15
C TYR A 280 -14.48 -0.11 -18.65
N THR A 281 -15.74 -0.16 -18.25
CA THR A 281 -16.19 -0.72 -16.98
C THR A 281 -16.82 -2.10 -17.19
N TYR A 282 -16.75 -2.95 -16.17
CA TYR A 282 -17.31 -4.30 -16.21
C TYR A 282 -18.73 -4.32 -15.63
N ASN A 283 -19.72 -4.80 -16.39
CA ASN A 283 -21.14 -4.75 -15.99
C ASN A 283 -21.48 -5.64 -14.79
N HIS A 284 -20.63 -6.62 -14.45
CA HIS A 284 -20.82 -7.49 -13.30
C HIS A 284 -19.95 -7.12 -12.09
N ASP A 285 -19.25 -5.98 -12.12
CA ASP A 285 -18.60 -5.45 -10.92
C ASP A 285 -19.66 -5.04 -9.90
N ARG A 286 -19.79 -5.85 -8.85
CA ARG A 286 -20.77 -5.61 -7.76
C ARG A 286 -20.28 -4.60 -6.72
N ARG A 287 -19.03 -4.15 -6.81
CA ARG A 287 -18.37 -3.26 -5.86
C ARG A 287 -17.38 -2.35 -6.56
N THR A 288 -17.11 -1.21 -5.93
CA THR A 288 -16.03 -0.30 -6.30
C THR A 288 -14.67 -0.97 -6.13
N GLN A 289 -13.67 -0.54 -6.91
CA GLN A 289 -12.29 -1.05 -6.86
C GLN A 289 -12.19 -2.58 -7.07
N SER A 290 -13.09 -3.12 -7.89
CA SER A 290 -13.16 -4.56 -8.17
C SER A 290 -12.03 -5.04 -9.09
N PHE A 291 -11.75 -6.33 -9.02
CA PHE A 291 -10.82 -7.05 -9.89
C PHE A 291 -11.53 -8.18 -10.65
N TRP A 292 -12.85 -8.24 -10.61
CA TRP A 292 -13.61 -9.34 -11.23
C TRP A 292 -13.54 -9.30 -12.75
N GLY A 293 -13.49 -8.11 -13.35
CA GLY A 293 -13.32 -7.99 -14.80
C GLY A 293 -12.00 -8.62 -15.27
N ALA A 294 -10.93 -8.57 -14.47
CA ALA A 294 -9.63 -9.14 -14.80
C ALA A 294 -9.54 -10.67 -14.63
N ASP A 295 -10.65 -11.33 -14.25
CA ASP A 295 -10.75 -12.80 -14.32
C ASP A 295 -11.17 -13.28 -15.72
N ILE A 296 -11.65 -12.37 -16.56
CA ILE A 296 -11.97 -12.68 -17.95
C ILE A 296 -10.69 -12.59 -18.75
N GLU A 297 -10.38 -13.64 -19.51
CA GLU A 297 -9.18 -13.72 -20.33
C GLU A 297 -9.00 -12.49 -21.23
N GLY A 298 -7.78 -11.93 -21.21
CA GLY A 298 -7.41 -10.74 -21.98
C GLY A 298 -7.86 -9.39 -21.39
N TRP A 299 -8.57 -9.37 -20.26
CA TRP A 299 -9.00 -8.14 -19.60
C TRP A 299 -8.13 -7.79 -18.40
N HIS A 300 -7.81 -6.50 -18.27
CA HIS A 300 -6.86 -6.03 -17.26
C HIS A 300 -7.34 -4.76 -16.59
N ASN A 301 -7.29 -4.72 -15.26
CA ASN A 301 -7.40 -3.46 -14.50
C ASN A 301 -6.31 -2.47 -14.96
N VAL A 302 -6.70 -1.21 -15.07
CA VAL A 302 -5.82 -0.12 -15.51
C VAL A 302 -5.13 0.54 -14.32
N TYR A 303 -3.85 0.82 -14.47
CA TYR A 303 -3.03 1.50 -13.47
C TYR A 303 -2.35 2.70 -14.13
N THR A 304 -2.23 3.81 -13.40
CA THR A 304 -1.33 4.90 -13.81
C THR A 304 0.13 4.49 -13.63
N GLN A 305 0.40 3.63 -12.64
CA GLN A 305 1.71 3.04 -12.35
C GLN A 305 1.54 1.71 -11.61
N ARG A 306 2.12 0.63 -12.13
CA ARG A 306 2.19 -0.65 -11.39
C ARG A 306 3.45 -0.71 -10.56
N ASP A 307 3.41 -1.50 -9.49
CA ASP A 307 4.60 -1.79 -8.69
C ASP A 307 5.51 -2.80 -9.41
N LEU A 308 6.75 -2.94 -8.92
CA LEU A 308 7.69 -3.96 -9.37
C LEU A 308 7.46 -5.29 -8.63
N PRO A 309 7.87 -6.41 -9.25
CA PRO A 309 7.66 -7.72 -8.64
C PRO A 309 8.39 -7.85 -7.29
N PRO A 310 7.85 -8.70 -6.39
CA PRO A 310 8.53 -9.09 -5.16
C PRO A 310 9.82 -9.86 -5.47
N PRO A 311 10.66 -10.16 -4.46
CA PRO A 311 11.86 -10.94 -4.67
C PRO A 311 11.58 -12.29 -5.33
N GLU A 312 12.60 -12.85 -5.98
CA GLU A 312 12.51 -14.17 -6.59
C GLU A 312 12.16 -15.24 -5.54
N GLY A 313 11.33 -16.21 -5.94
CA GLY A 313 10.91 -17.32 -5.10
C GLY A 313 9.62 -17.07 -4.31
N PHE A 314 9.12 -15.83 -4.26
CA PHE A 314 7.74 -15.60 -3.84
C PHE A 314 6.75 -16.11 -4.90
N THR A 315 5.55 -16.47 -4.46
CA THR A 315 4.47 -17.03 -5.29
C THR A 315 3.17 -16.27 -5.06
N VAL A 316 2.21 -16.44 -5.98
CA VAL A 316 0.83 -15.97 -5.80
C VAL A 316 -0.05 -17.16 -5.48
N GLN A 317 -0.91 -17.03 -4.47
CA GLN A 317 -1.82 -18.09 -4.05
C GLN A 317 -3.26 -17.59 -4.05
N ASP A 318 -4.15 -18.41 -4.58
CA ASP A 318 -5.59 -18.23 -4.43
C ASP A 318 -5.99 -18.48 -2.98
N VAL A 319 -6.79 -17.57 -2.44
CA VAL A 319 -7.36 -17.72 -1.09
C VAL A 319 -8.68 -18.47 -1.22
N GLU A 320 -8.96 -19.41 -0.31
CA GLU A 320 -10.16 -20.25 -0.37
C GLU A 320 -11.47 -19.45 -0.38
N ALA A 321 -11.55 -18.40 0.43
CA ALA A 321 -12.73 -17.54 0.44
C ALA A 321 -12.76 -16.55 -0.76
N GLY A 322 -11.69 -16.59 -1.59
CA GLY A 322 -11.47 -15.90 -2.87
C GLY A 322 -10.50 -14.70 -2.81
N GLY A 323 -9.99 -14.27 -3.97
CA GLY A 323 -8.90 -13.28 -4.05
C GLY A 323 -7.53 -13.96 -4.00
N GLN A 324 -6.47 -13.15 -3.96
CA GLN A 324 -5.10 -13.64 -4.08
C GLN A 324 -4.15 -12.94 -3.11
N VAL A 325 -3.20 -13.71 -2.57
CA VAL A 325 -2.16 -13.25 -1.65
C VAL A 325 -0.77 -13.55 -2.18
N LEU A 326 0.19 -12.74 -1.75
CA LEU A 326 1.60 -13.07 -1.87
C LEU A 326 1.95 -14.17 -0.87
N ALA A 327 2.74 -15.14 -1.29
CA ALA A 327 3.19 -16.26 -0.47
C ALA A 327 4.69 -16.55 -0.66
N ASP A 328 5.27 -17.30 0.27
CA ASP A 328 6.64 -17.82 0.13
C ASP A 328 6.70 -18.94 -0.93
N SER A 329 7.90 -19.49 -1.14
CA SER A 329 8.13 -20.59 -2.10
C SER A 329 7.42 -21.90 -1.74
N LYS A 330 6.85 -22.01 -0.55
CA LYS A 330 6.05 -23.15 -0.08
C LYS A 330 4.55 -22.87 -0.14
N GLY A 331 4.14 -21.71 -0.66
CA GLY A 331 2.75 -21.30 -0.75
C GLY A 331 2.14 -20.81 0.56
N ARG A 332 2.95 -20.54 1.60
CA ARG A 332 2.47 -19.94 2.85
C ARG A 332 2.33 -18.44 2.69
N PRO A 333 1.16 -17.83 2.99
CA PRO A 333 0.99 -16.40 2.79
C PRO A 333 1.96 -15.53 3.60
N ILE A 334 2.31 -14.40 3.00
CA ILE A 334 3.14 -13.38 3.61
C ILE A 334 2.28 -12.45 4.44
N TYR A 335 2.76 -12.11 5.62
CA TYR A 335 2.09 -11.24 6.57
C TYR A 335 2.90 -9.98 6.85
N LEU A 336 2.21 -8.86 6.90
CA LEU A 336 2.72 -7.58 7.36
C LEU A 336 2.20 -7.33 8.78
N TYR A 337 3.08 -6.86 9.66
CA TYR A 337 2.69 -6.38 10.98
C TYR A 337 2.38 -4.88 10.91
N ASN A 338 1.17 -4.49 11.28
CA ASN A 338 0.74 -3.09 11.38
C ASN A 338 0.74 -2.70 12.85
N CYS A 339 1.26 -1.52 13.17
CA CYS A 339 1.33 -1.07 14.55
C CYS A 339 1.34 0.45 14.65
N ARG A 340 0.47 0.98 15.50
CA ARG A 340 0.42 2.38 15.88
C ARG A 340 0.23 2.45 17.38
N ASP A 341 1.09 3.19 18.06
CA ASP A 341 0.91 3.36 19.50
C ASP A 341 -0.35 4.18 19.81
N ASP A 342 -0.79 4.08 21.07
CA ASP A 342 -1.97 4.77 21.57
C ASP A 342 -1.67 6.19 22.06
N SER A 343 -0.49 6.74 21.76
CA SER A 343 -0.22 8.15 22.06
C SER A 343 -1.07 9.08 21.20
N LEU A 344 -1.16 10.34 21.59
CA LEU A 344 -1.79 11.37 20.74
C LEU A 344 -1.12 11.44 19.36
N ALA A 345 0.19 11.20 19.27
CA ALA A 345 0.96 11.24 18.04
C ALA A 345 0.78 10.00 17.14
N GLN A 346 0.25 8.88 17.64
CA GLN A 346 0.02 7.64 16.87
C GLN A 346 1.28 7.16 16.13
N LEU A 347 2.43 7.11 16.83
CA LEU A 347 3.69 6.76 16.17
C LEU A 347 3.66 5.30 15.70
N ALA A 348 4.30 5.04 14.57
CA ALA A 348 4.42 3.69 14.05
C ALA A 348 5.33 2.85 14.96
N CYS A 349 4.94 1.59 15.18
CA CYS A 349 5.67 0.62 16.01
C CYS A 349 5.90 -0.72 15.29
N ASP A 350 5.88 -0.68 13.96
CA ASP A 350 6.02 -1.83 13.07
C ASP A 350 7.43 -1.96 12.46
N ASN A 351 8.32 -1.00 12.76
CA ASN A 351 9.71 -0.99 12.30
C ASN A 351 10.65 -1.58 13.37
N PRO A 352 11.71 -2.32 13.00
CA PRO A 352 12.70 -2.84 13.97
C PRO A 352 13.40 -1.79 14.81
N ASP A 353 13.44 -0.52 14.40
CA ASP A 353 14.05 0.58 15.13
C ASP A 353 13.07 1.22 16.15
N SER A 354 11.82 0.74 16.19
CA SER A 354 10.78 1.14 17.13
C SER A 354 10.49 0.05 18.17
N THR A 355 9.71 0.39 19.20
CA THR A 355 9.33 -0.56 20.26
C THR A 355 8.77 -1.86 19.70
N GLN A 356 9.31 -2.99 20.14
CA GLN A 356 8.83 -4.33 19.76
C GLN A 356 7.82 -4.91 20.76
N ALA A 357 7.53 -4.18 21.84
CA ALA A 357 6.66 -4.64 22.91
C ALA A 357 5.25 -5.00 22.40
N TYR A 358 4.66 -4.16 21.53
CA TYR A 358 3.35 -4.42 20.94
C TYR A 358 3.34 -5.69 20.10
N ARG A 359 4.35 -5.89 19.24
CA ARG A 359 4.44 -7.09 18.40
C ARG A 359 4.50 -8.33 19.27
N LEU A 360 5.45 -8.37 20.21
CA LEU A 360 5.67 -9.50 21.11
C LEU A 360 4.44 -9.82 21.97
N ALA A 361 3.72 -8.79 22.44
CA ALA A 361 2.46 -8.97 23.16
C ALA A 361 1.40 -9.65 22.28
N ILE A 362 1.30 -9.27 21.01
CA ILE A 362 0.30 -9.82 20.08
C ILE A 362 0.66 -11.24 19.67
N CYS A 363 1.82 -11.47 19.05
CA CYS A 363 2.18 -12.79 18.49
C CYS A 363 2.52 -13.84 19.56
N GLY A 364 2.96 -13.42 20.75
CA GLY A 364 3.55 -14.34 21.73
C GLY A 364 3.11 -14.13 23.18
N ALA A 365 2.15 -13.23 23.45
CA ALA A 365 1.79 -12.84 24.83
C ALA A 365 3.01 -12.38 25.66
N GLY A 366 3.99 -11.74 25.01
CA GLY A 366 5.25 -11.30 25.59
C GLY A 366 6.39 -12.32 25.51
N ASP A 367 6.10 -13.58 25.15
CA ASP A 367 7.12 -14.61 24.95
C ASP A 367 7.66 -14.59 23.51
N GLN A 368 8.96 -14.35 23.39
CA GLN A 368 9.66 -14.22 22.12
C GLN A 368 9.72 -15.54 21.33
N ALA A 369 9.89 -16.67 22.02
CA ALA A 369 9.94 -17.98 21.38
C ALA A 369 8.55 -18.39 20.86
N VAL A 370 7.49 -18.10 21.62
CA VAL A 370 6.11 -18.31 21.17
C VAL A 370 5.81 -17.40 19.98
N CYS A 371 6.21 -16.13 20.03
CA CYS A 371 6.03 -15.22 18.91
C CYS A 371 6.68 -15.73 17.63
N ARG A 372 7.97 -16.14 17.69
CA ARG A 372 8.69 -16.70 16.53
C ARG A 372 8.09 -17.98 16.01
N LYS A 373 7.49 -18.79 16.88
CA LYS A 373 6.79 -20.00 16.47
C LYS A 373 5.49 -19.67 15.75
N ASN A 374 4.70 -18.74 16.28
CA ASN A 374 3.40 -18.37 15.70
C ASN A 374 3.55 -17.59 14.40
N PHE A 375 4.38 -16.54 14.41
CA PHE A 375 4.67 -15.67 13.28
C PHE A 375 6.17 -15.69 12.96
N PRO A 376 6.69 -16.78 12.36
CA PRO A 376 8.08 -16.85 11.95
C PRO A 376 8.39 -15.81 10.88
N TYR A 377 9.57 -15.19 11.00
CA TYR A 377 10.13 -14.35 9.95
C TYR A 377 10.33 -15.14 8.66
N VAL A 378 10.21 -14.45 7.52
CA VAL A 378 10.54 -15.05 6.22
C VAL A 378 12.04 -14.94 5.99
N PRO A 379 12.78 -16.06 5.94
CA PRO A 379 14.23 -16.02 5.80
C PRO A 379 14.64 -15.52 4.42
N ALA A 380 15.80 -14.87 4.36
CA ALA A 380 16.46 -14.46 3.13
C ALA A 380 17.95 -14.83 3.18
N ALA A 381 18.56 -15.10 2.03
CA ALA A 381 20.01 -15.19 1.97
C ALA A 381 20.61 -13.80 2.28
N PRO A 382 21.72 -13.69 3.02
CA PRO A 382 22.30 -12.40 3.41
C PRO A 382 22.61 -11.46 2.24
N ASP A 383 22.91 -12.01 1.07
CA ASP A 383 23.27 -11.33 -0.17
C ASP A 383 22.13 -11.28 -1.19
N ALA A 384 20.93 -11.78 -0.84
CA ALA A 384 19.77 -11.74 -1.72
C ALA A 384 19.39 -10.29 -2.08
N LYS A 385 18.92 -10.11 -3.31
CA LYS A 385 18.54 -8.81 -3.86
C LYS A 385 17.14 -8.86 -4.45
N SER A 386 16.54 -7.69 -4.57
CA SER A 386 15.25 -7.48 -5.22
C SER A 386 15.41 -6.42 -6.29
N VAL A 387 14.67 -6.56 -7.39
CA VAL A 387 14.52 -5.49 -8.40
C VAL A 387 13.64 -4.35 -7.88
N SER A 388 12.72 -4.66 -6.96
CA SER A 388 11.89 -3.70 -6.26
C SER A 388 12.64 -3.13 -5.06
N ARG A 389 12.80 -1.80 -4.99
CA ARG A 389 13.46 -1.10 -3.87
C ARG A 389 12.66 -1.18 -2.55
N LEU A 390 11.40 -1.58 -2.65
CA LEU A 390 10.54 -1.77 -1.48
C LEU A 390 10.94 -3.02 -0.70
N TRP A 391 11.72 -3.92 -1.30
CA TRP A 391 12.17 -5.14 -0.65
C TRP A 391 13.66 -5.09 -0.36
N SER A 392 14.03 -5.51 0.84
CA SER A 392 15.42 -5.58 1.28
C SER A 392 15.65 -6.79 2.17
N VAL A 393 16.91 -7.17 2.34
CA VAL A 393 17.33 -8.12 3.37
C VAL A 393 17.77 -7.34 4.60
N MET A 394 17.34 -7.77 5.77
CA MET A 394 17.77 -7.18 7.05
C MET A 394 18.26 -8.25 8.02
N ALA A 395 19.30 -7.88 8.77
CA ALA A 395 19.80 -8.67 9.89
C ALA A 395 19.01 -8.29 11.15
N ILE A 396 18.32 -9.27 11.74
CA ILE A 396 17.45 -9.09 12.91
C ILE A 396 17.95 -9.97 14.04
N ASP A 397 17.94 -9.42 15.24
CA ASP A 397 18.00 -10.22 16.46
C ASP A 397 16.66 -10.95 16.61
N PRO A 398 16.62 -12.29 16.50
CA PRO A 398 15.37 -13.05 16.51
C PRO A 398 14.63 -12.96 17.85
N ASP A 399 15.32 -12.67 18.95
CA ASP A 399 14.74 -12.59 20.29
C ASP A 399 14.04 -11.25 20.50
N THR A 400 14.72 -10.15 20.19
CA THR A 400 14.15 -8.82 20.40
C THR A 400 13.29 -8.34 19.22
N GLY A 401 13.62 -8.76 17.99
CA GLY A 401 13.06 -8.24 16.75
C GLY A 401 13.64 -6.89 16.32
N HIS A 402 14.63 -6.36 17.05
CA HIS A 402 15.40 -5.20 16.64
C HIS A 402 16.46 -5.59 15.59
N ARG A 403 17.01 -4.59 14.91
CA ARG A 403 18.17 -4.83 14.03
C ARG A 403 19.33 -5.39 14.84
N ALA A 404 19.97 -6.42 14.30
CA ALA A 404 21.15 -6.99 14.94
C ALA A 404 22.33 -6.02 14.88
N SER A 405 23.04 -5.87 16.01
CA SER A 405 24.30 -5.13 16.05
C SER A 405 25.45 -5.92 15.41
N ALA A 406 26.51 -5.23 14.99
CA ALA A 406 27.70 -5.88 14.44
C ALA A 406 28.28 -6.90 15.43
N GLY A 407 28.50 -8.14 14.98
CA GLY A 407 29.05 -9.22 15.81
C GLY A 407 28.03 -9.94 16.71
N GLN A 408 26.76 -9.52 16.69
CA GLN A 408 25.68 -10.24 17.37
C GLN A 408 25.15 -11.39 16.48
N THR A 409 24.65 -12.46 17.11
CA THR A 409 23.88 -13.49 16.40
C THR A 409 22.66 -12.88 15.73
N ALA A 410 22.53 -13.05 14.42
CA ALA A 410 21.45 -12.48 13.62
C ALA A 410 20.84 -13.52 12.69
N ILE A 411 19.54 -13.36 12.41
CA ILE A 411 18.89 -13.99 11.27
C ILE A 411 18.75 -12.97 10.14
N HIS A 412 18.85 -13.44 8.90
CA HIS A 412 18.63 -12.61 7.71
C HIS A 412 17.23 -12.87 7.18
N VAL A 413 16.45 -11.81 7.05
CA VAL A 413 15.02 -11.91 6.74
C VAL A 413 14.64 -10.92 5.65
N TRP A 414 13.63 -11.28 4.87
CA TRP A 414 13.01 -10.34 3.94
C TRP A 414 12.27 -9.25 4.69
N ALA A 415 12.40 -8.03 4.19
CA ALA A 415 11.68 -6.87 4.67
C ALA A 415 10.97 -6.16 3.51
N TYR A 416 9.79 -5.63 3.79
CA TYR A 416 9.01 -4.82 2.86
C TYR A 416 8.79 -3.42 3.45
N ARG A 417 9.32 -2.39 2.78
CA ARG A 417 9.38 -1.00 3.25
C ARG A 417 10.05 -0.90 4.62
N ASP A 418 11.23 -1.52 4.69
CA ASP A 418 12.10 -1.54 5.86
C ASP A 418 11.46 -2.16 7.12
N ARG A 419 10.55 -3.12 6.93
CA ARG A 419 9.87 -3.87 8.00
C ARG A 419 9.92 -5.37 7.70
N PRO A 420 10.28 -6.24 8.67
CA PRO A 420 10.29 -7.67 8.44
C PRO A 420 8.91 -8.17 7.98
N VAL A 421 8.90 -9.18 7.12
CA VAL A 421 7.69 -9.90 6.76
C VAL A 421 7.67 -11.29 7.41
N TYR A 422 6.46 -11.83 7.58
CA TYR A 422 6.23 -13.03 8.38
C TYR A 422 5.44 -14.07 7.57
N THR A 423 5.51 -15.33 8.00
CA THR A 423 4.51 -16.37 7.69
C THR A 423 3.75 -16.69 8.98
N TYR A 424 2.71 -17.51 8.90
CA TYR A 424 1.96 -17.98 10.07
C TYR A 424 2.01 -19.50 10.15
N SER A 425 2.33 -20.04 11.33
CA SER A 425 2.49 -21.49 11.52
C SER A 425 1.18 -22.29 11.36
N GLY A 426 0.03 -21.62 11.40
CA GLY A 426 -1.25 -22.28 11.14
C GLY A 426 -1.51 -22.56 9.65
N ASP A 427 -0.77 -21.93 8.74
CA ASP A 427 -1.03 -21.99 7.29
C ASP A 427 -0.19 -23.07 6.57
N GLU A 428 0.24 -24.10 7.29
CA GLU A 428 1.14 -25.14 6.75
C GLU A 428 0.41 -26.27 6.00
N SER A 429 -0.91 -26.39 6.17
CA SER A 429 -1.66 -27.55 5.66
C SER A 429 -2.01 -27.48 4.17
N ARG A 430 -2.14 -26.28 3.61
CA ARG A 430 -2.47 -26.05 2.19
C ARG A 430 -2.05 -24.64 1.74
N PRO A 431 -1.57 -24.47 0.51
CA PRO A 431 -1.23 -23.15 -0.03
C PRO A 431 -2.41 -22.17 0.01
N GLY A 432 -2.12 -20.88 0.24
CA GLY A 432 -3.12 -19.81 0.21
C GLY A 432 -4.06 -19.73 1.41
N MET A 433 -3.89 -20.57 2.44
CA MET A 433 -4.59 -20.41 3.71
C MET A 433 -4.14 -19.14 4.42
N THR A 434 -5.09 -18.29 4.80
CA THR A 434 -4.80 -17.02 5.46
C THR A 434 -5.28 -17.00 6.92
N LEU A 435 -5.05 -18.06 7.70
CA LEU A 435 -5.54 -18.15 9.09
C LEU A 435 -4.89 -17.13 10.02
N GLY A 436 -3.69 -16.63 9.67
CA GLY A 436 -3.06 -15.51 10.38
C GLY A 436 -3.67 -14.15 10.05
N ASP A 437 -4.59 -14.04 9.08
CA ASP A 437 -5.14 -12.76 8.68
C ASP A 437 -6.08 -12.21 9.76
N GLY A 438 -5.80 -10.97 10.16
CA GLY A 438 -6.57 -10.29 11.17
C GLY A 438 -6.23 -10.69 12.61
N TYR A 439 -5.09 -11.36 12.80
CA TYR A 439 -4.56 -11.65 14.12
C TYR A 439 -4.12 -10.35 14.82
N GLY A 440 -4.68 -10.06 16.00
CA GLY A 440 -4.39 -8.85 16.78
C GLY A 440 -5.55 -7.86 16.80
N GLU A 441 -5.24 -6.60 17.10
CA GLU A 441 -6.26 -5.58 17.35
C GLU A 441 -7.00 -5.19 16.05
N PHE A 442 -8.31 -4.96 16.15
CA PHE A 442 -9.18 -4.56 15.02
C PHE A 442 -8.95 -5.36 13.73
N THR A 443 -8.98 -6.70 13.84
CA THR A 443 -8.74 -7.58 12.69
C THR A 443 -7.40 -7.30 12.02
N GLY A 444 -6.33 -7.10 12.81
CA GLY A 444 -4.96 -6.85 12.37
C GLY A 444 -4.71 -5.46 11.76
N LYS A 445 -5.72 -4.59 11.73
CA LYS A 445 -5.59 -3.24 11.15
C LYS A 445 -4.80 -2.30 12.04
N ARG A 446 -4.74 -2.60 13.34
CA ARG A 446 -3.90 -1.94 14.34
C ARG A 446 -3.23 -3.05 15.14
N ASN A 447 -1.98 -2.85 15.55
CA ASN A 447 -1.23 -3.76 16.40
C ASN A 447 -1.52 -5.25 16.08
N GLY A 448 -1.21 -5.67 14.85
CA GLY A 448 -1.59 -7.00 14.38
C GLY A 448 -1.10 -7.33 12.98
N PHE A 449 -1.37 -8.57 12.56
CA PHE A 449 -0.89 -9.15 11.31
C PHE A 449 -1.99 -9.16 10.25
N LYS A 450 -1.62 -8.74 9.04
CA LYS A 450 -2.48 -8.77 7.84
C LYS A 450 -1.78 -9.51 6.72
N ALA A 451 -2.52 -10.38 6.04
CA ALA A 451 -2.02 -11.02 4.85
C ALA A 451 -1.67 -9.95 3.79
N PHE A 452 -0.59 -10.17 3.04
CA PHE A 452 -0.21 -9.35 1.90
C PHE A 452 -1.12 -9.72 0.72
N VAL A 453 -2.31 -9.12 0.71
CA VAL A 453 -3.33 -9.33 -0.31
C VAL A 453 -2.93 -8.58 -1.58
N LEU A 454 -2.86 -9.28 -2.71
CA LEU A 454 -2.67 -8.71 -4.04
C LEU A 454 -4.00 -8.33 -4.68
N ARG A 455 -5.06 -9.07 -4.35
CA ARG A 455 -6.41 -8.85 -4.84
C ARG A 455 -7.44 -8.97 -3.72
N ASP A 456 -8.10 -7.87 -3.39
CA ASP A 456 -9.17 -7.82 -2.40
C ASP A 456 -10.53 -8.16 -3.01
N ILE A 457 -11.19 -9.21 -2.54
CA ILE A 457 -12.63 -9.41 -2.77
C ILE A 457 -13.47 -9.43 -1.48
N PHE A 458 -12.86 -9.22 -0.31
CA PHE A 458 -13.42 -9.33 1.03
C PHE A 458 -13.73 -8.00 1.72
N GLN A 459 -14.54 -7.16 1.07
CA GLN A 459 -15.24 -6.04 1.73
C GLN A 459 -14.36 -5.17 2.66
N ARG A 460 -13.73 -4.12 2.12
CA ARG A 460 -13.16 -3.00 2.91
C ARG A 460 -12.12 -3.39 3.98
N ASN A 461 -11.52 -4.59 3.89
CA ASN A 461 -10.51 -5.07 4.82
C ASN A 461 -9.07 -4.93 4.30
N ASN A 462 -8.80 -4.85 2.99
CA ASN A 462 -7.48 -5.29 2.49
C ASN A 462 -6.57 -4.23 1.85
N PHE A 463 -6.76 -2.94 2.15
CA PHE A 463 -5.72 -1.92 1.85
C PHE A 463 -5.30 -1.12 3.09
N ARG A 464 -5.64 -1.59 4.29
CA ARG A 464 -5.47 -0.82 5.53
C ARG A 464 -4.19 -1.27 6.24
N ARG A 465 -3.10 -0.54 5.98
CA ARG A 465 -1.92 -0.45 6.86
C ARG A 465 -2.18 0.53 8.01
#